data_AF-A0A922YHX1-F1
#
_entry.id   AF-A0A922YHX1-F1
#
_cell.length_a   1.000
_cell.length_b   1.000
_cell.length_c   1.000
_cell.angle_alpha   90.00
_cell.angle_beta   90.00
_cell.angle_gamma   90.00
#
_symmetry.space_group_name_H-M   'P 1'
#
loop_
_entity.id
_entity.type
_entity.pdbx_description
1 polymer ?
#
loop_
_entity_poly.entity_id
_entity_poly.type
_entity_poly.pdbx_seq_one_letter_code
_entity_poly.pdbx_strand_id
1 'polypeptide(L)'
;MPRCNSEAMSMHLEEIAFQVAPGAHAVVILDQAGWHGSAELVVPPNITLLPLPPRCPELNPVENVWQFMRDNWLSNRIFKSYDDIVDHCCF
;
A
#
# COMPACT_ATOMS: atom_id res chain seq x y z
N MET A 1 -6.88 5.23 7.89
CA MET A 1 -7.94 4.50 7.17
C MET A 1 -7.86 3.01 7.51
N PRO A 2 -8.84 2.38 8.18
CA PRO A 2 -8.71 0.99 8.62
C PRO A 2 -9.37 -0.05 7.68
N ARG A 3 -9.88 0.36 6.51
CA ARG A 3 -10.58 -0.54 5.58
C ARG A 3 -9.76 -0.75 4.30
N CYS A 4 -9.67 -1.99 3.84
CA CYS A 4 -9.09 -2.35 2.56
C CYS A 4 -10.21 -2.55 1.53
N ASN A 5 -10.61 -1.46 0.85
CA ASN A 5 -11.64 -1.46 -0.19
C ASN A 5 -11.32 -0.42 -1.28
N SER A 6 -12.10 -0.40 -2.37
CA SER A 6 -11.88 0.51 -3.52
C SER A 6 -11.98 2.00 -3.15
N GLU A 7 -12.85 2.34 -2.20
CA GLU A 7 -13.01 3.70 -1.68
C GLU A 7 -11.72 4.18 -0.97
N ALA A 8 -11.19 3.37 -0.05
CA ALA A 8 -9.93 3.64 0.62
C ALA A 8 -8.75 3.65 -0.36
N MET A 9 -8.73 2.76 -1.35
CA MET A 9 -7.68 2.77 -2.37
C MET A 9 -7.73 4.07 -3.21
N SER A 10 -8.92 4.55 -3.57
CA SER A 10 -9.08 5.81 -4.32
C SER A 10 -8.53 7.01 -3.53
N MET A 11 -8.90 7.12 -2.25
CA MET A 11 -8.35 8.15 -1.35
C MET A 11 -6.82 8.03 -1.19
N HIS A 12 -6.28 6.81 -1.17
CA HIS A 12 -4.83 6.62 -1.11
C HIS A 12 -4.12 7.08 -2.40
N LEU A 13 -4.70 6.79 -3.57
CA LEU A 13 -4.18 7.28 -4.85
C LEU A 13 -4.25 8.80 -4.94
N GLU A 14 -5.29 9.45 -4.41
CA GLU A 14 -5.36 10.91 -4.31
C GLU A 14 -4.23 11.49 -3.46
N GLU A 15 -3.94 10.90 -2.31
CA GLU A 15 -2.81 11.32 -1.47
C GLU A 15 -1.48 11.16 -2.21
N ILE A 16 -1.25 10.01 -2.87
CA ILE A 16 -0.06 9.81 -3.70
C ILE A 16 0.03 10.89 -4.78
N ALA A 17 -1.07 11.13 -5.51
CA ALA A 17 -1.12 12.10 -6.60
C ALA A 17 -0.82 13.53 -6.12
N PHE A 18 -1.27 13.88 -4.91
CA PHE A 18 -0.99 15.17 -4.28
C PHE A 18 0.50 15.36 -3.94
N GLN A 19 1.18 14.28 -3.55
CA GLN A 19 2.62 14.29 -3.22
C GLN A 19 3.54 14.19 -4.45
N VAL A 20 3.01 13.86 -5.63
CA VAL A 20 3.80 13.84 -6.88
C VAL A 20 4.25 15.25 -7.22
N ALA A 21 5.56 15.42 -7.45
CA ALA A 21 6.13 16.71 -7.79
C ALA A 21 5.51 17.32 -9.06
N PRO A 22 5.37 18.66 -9.14
CA PRO A 22 4.82 19.32 -10.32
C PRO A 22 5.55 18.92 -11.62
N GLY A 23 4.80 18.50 -12.63
CA GLY A 23 5.34 18.05 -13.92
C GLY A 23 5.83 16.60 -13.96
N ALA A 24 5.79 15.87 -12.84
CA ALA A 24 6.09 14.44 -12.79
C ALA A 24 4.82 13.58 -12.94
N HIS A 25 5.03 12.29 -13.25
CA HIS A 25 3.98 11.28 -13.38
C HIS A 25 4.40 10.04 -12.59
N ALA A 26 3.52 9.54 -11.72
CA ALA A 26 3.82 8.36 -10.91
C ALA A 26 3.38 7.07 -11.60
N VAL A 27 4.21 6.05 -11.49
CA VAL A 27 3.83 4.66 -11.79
C VAL A 27 3.74 3.93 -10.45
N VAL A 28 2.55 3.43 -10.12
CA VAL A 28 2.28 2.76 -8.85
C VAL A 28 2.17 1.26 -9.10
N ILE A 29 3.05 0.48 -8.48
CA ILE A 29 3.09 -0.98 -8.60
C ILE A 29 2.07 -1.58 -7.64
N LEU A 30 1.26 -2.52 -8.13
CA LEU A 30 0.18 -3.15 -7.37
C LEU A 30 0.23 -4.67 -7.50
N ASP A 31 -0.18 -5.38 -6.45
CA ASP A 31 -0.56 -6.78 -6.58
C ASP A 31 -2.00 -6.91 -7.13
N GLN A 32 -2.48 -8.15 -7.28
CA GLN A 32 -3.78 -8.46 -7.86
C GLN A 32 -4.92 -8.50 -6.82
N ALA A 33 -4.84 -7.75 -5.73
CA ALA A 33 -5.95 -7.65 -4.77
C ALA A 33 -7.22 -7.11 -5.46
N GLY A 34 -8.40 -7.62 -5.07
CA GLY A 34 -9.66 -7.34 -5.76
C GLY A 34 -10.03 -5.85 -5.86
N TRP A 35 -9.64 -5.04 -4.87
CA TRP A 35 -9.88 -3.60 -4.87
C TRP A 35 -8.90 -2.80 -5.75
N HIS A 36 -7.79 -3.38 -6.21
CA HIS A 36 -6.87 -2.72 -7.15
C HIS A 36 -7.38 -2.73 -8.60
N GLY A 37 -8.25 -3.67 -8.96
CA GLY A 37 -8.82 -3.80 -10.30
C GLY A 37 -10.32 -3.47 -10.37
N SER A 38 -10.87 -2.87 -9.32
CA SER A 38 -12.30 -2.55 -9.26
C SER A 38 -12.67 -1.47 -10.29
N ALA A 39 -13.82 -1.64 -10.95
CA ALA A 39 -14.36 -0.62 -11.86
C ALA A 39 -14.76 0.68 -11.13
N GLU A 40 -14.92 0.64 -9.81
CA GLU A 40 -15.24 1.79 -8.96
C GLU A 40 -13.98 2.57 -8.53
N LEU A 41 -12.78 2.07 -8.84
CA LEU A 41 -11.52 2.69 -8.45
C LEU A 41 -11.29 3.99 -9.24
N VAL A 42 -11.07 5.10 -8.53
CA VAL A 42 -10.74 6.39 -9.12
C VAL A 42 -9.22 6.54 -9.18
N VAL A 43 -8.66 6.67 -10.38
CA VAL A 43 -7.22 6.85 -10.60
C VAL A 43 -6.94 8.30 -11.03
N PRO A 44 -6.15 9.08 -10.27
CA PRO A 44 -5.78 10.43 -10.64
C PRO A 44 -5.02 10.49 -11.98
N PRO A 45 -5.14 11.59 -12.74
CA PRO A 45 -4.61 11.68 -14.11
C PRO A 45 -3.07 11.65 -14.19
N ASN A 46 -2.37 11.96 -13.10
CA ASN A 46 -0.90 11.92 -12.99
C ASN A 46 -0.38 10.59 -12.41
N ILE A 47 -1.21 9.54 -12.41
CA ILE A 47 -0.86 8.19 -11.96
C ILE A 47 -1.14 7.18 -13.07
N THR A 48 -0.23 6.23 -13.24
CA THR A 48 -0.49 4.97 -13.94
C THR A 48 -0.32 3.80 -12.99
N LEU A 49 -1.29 2.91 -12.97
CA LEU A 49 -1.23 1.67 -12.20
C LEU A 49 -0.49 0.60 -13.00
N LEU A 50 0.48 -0.07 -12.38
CA LEU A 50 1.26 -1.16 -12.96
C LEU A 50 0.96 -2.45 -12.17
N PRO A 51 0.00 -3.27 -12.62
CA PRO A 51 -0.31 -4.53 -11.97
C PRO A 51 0.81 -5.55 -12.20
N LEU A 52 1.23 -6.23 -11.14
CA LEU A 52 2.16 -7.34 -11.21
C LEU A 52 1.45 -8.63 -11.66
N PRO A 53 2.19 -9.61 -12.23
CA PRO A 53 1.65 -10.93 -12.52
C PRO A 53 1.04 -11.58 -11.25
N PRO A 54 -0.05 -12.35 -11.38
CA PRO A 54 -0.66 -13.01 -10.23
C PRO A 54 0.32 -13.95 -9.53
N ARG A 55 0.36 -13.89 -8.18
CA ARG A 55 1.19 -14.75 -7.31
C ARG A 55 2.69 -14.60 -7.51
N CYS A 56 3.15 -13.39 -7.81
CA CYS A 56 4.57 -13.04 -7.88
C CYS A 56 4.99 -12.06 -6.76
N PRO A 57 4.90 -12.45 -5.46
CA PRO A 57 5.30 -11.59 -4.35
C PRO A 57 6.77 -11.16 -4.43
N GLU A 58 7.64 -11.97 -5.05
CA GLU A 58 9.06 -11.67 -5.28
C GLU A 58 9.30 -10.43 -6.16
N LEU A 59 8.30 -10.01 -6.93
CA LEU A 59 8.36 -8.81 -7.76
C LEU A 59 7.81 -7.56 -7.03
N ASN A 60 7.19 -7.73 -5.85
CA ASN A 60 6.61 -6.65 -5.09
C ASN A 60 7.61 -6.15 -4.02
N PRO A 61 8.24 -4.97 -4.20
CA PRO A 61 9.26 -4.49 -3.27
C PRO A 61 8.72 -4.24 -1.85
N VAL A 62 7.41 -4.04 -1.69
CA VAL A 62 6.80 -3.84 -0.35
C VAL A 62 6.95 -5.08 0.53
N GLU A 63 7.09 -6.28 -0.05
CA GLU A 63 7.29 -7.52 0.71
C GLU A 63 8.59 -7.50 1.51
N ASN A 64 9.63 -6.82 1.00
CA ASN A 64 10.89 -6.65 1.74
C ASN A 64 10.70 -5.75 2.96
N VAL A 65 9.88 -4.70 2.85
CA VAL A 65 9.55 -3.81 3.97
C VAL A 65 8.77 -4.59 5.03
N TRP A 66 7.77 -5.37 4.62
CA TRP A 66 7.01 -6.21 5.55
C TRP A 66 7.85 -7.28 6.22
N GLN A 67 8.75 -7.91 5.48
CA GLN A 67 9.67 -8.89 6.05
C GLN A 67 10.56 -8.25 7.10
N PHE A 68 11.15 -7.09 6.80
CA PHE A 68 11.96 -6.35 7.75
C PHE A 68 11.17 -5.99 9.03
N MET A 69 9.96 -5.45 8.90
CA MET A 69 9.14 -5.10 10.07
C MET A 69 8.81 -6.34 10.91
N ARG A 70 8.47 -7.48 10.28
CA ARG A 70 8.22 -8.73 11.01
C ARG A 70 9.47 -9.21 11.74
N ASP A 71 10.61 -9.27 11.07
CA ASP A 71 11.83 -9.84 11.64
C ASP A 71 12.38 -9.00 12.81
N ASN A 72 12.20 -7.68 12.74
CA ASN A 72 12.84 -6.76 13.70
C ASN A 72 11.89 -6.24 14.77
N TRP A 73 10.63 -5.97 14.43
CA TRP A 73 9.75 -5.16 15.28
C TRP A 73 8.51 -5.91 15.76
N LEU A 74 7.94 -6.78 14.92
CA LEU A 74 6.58 -7.29 15.16
C LEU A 74 6.52 -8.76 15.62
N SER A 75 7.51 -9.60 15.29
CA SER A 75 7.44 -11.04 15.60
C SER A 75 7.60 -11.35 17.09
N ASN A 76 6.87 -12.37 17.55
CA ASN A 76 6.95 -12.95 18.91
C ASN A 76 6.67 -11.94 20.05
N ARG A 77 5.70 -11.04 19.84
CA ARG A 77 5.27 -10.05 20.83
C ARG A 77 3.78 -10.16 21.14
N ILE A 78 3.40 -9.67 22.33
CA ILE A 78 2.01 -9.48 22.73
C ILE A 78 1.76 -7.97 22.78
N PHE A 79 0.81 -7.50 21.98
CA PHE A 79 0.42 -6.09 21.92
C PHE A 79 -0.78 -5.82 22.81
N LYS A 80 -0.78 -4.68 23.50
CA LYS A 80 -1.83 -4.30 24.46
C LYS A 80 -3.05 -3.67 23.80
N SER A 81 -2.86 -3.04 22.64
CA SER A 81 -3.90 -2.34 21.89
C SER A 81 -3.55 -2.27 20.40
N TYR A 82 -4.48 -1.76 19.60
CA TYR A 82 -4.22 -1.41 18.21
C TYR A 82 -3.12 -0.34 18.10
N ASP A 83 -3.18 0.70 18.93
CA ASP A 83 -2.20 1.79 18.91
C ASP A 83 -0.79 1.29 19.23
N ASP A 84 -0.67 0.32 20.15
CA ASP A 84 0.61 -0.33 20.46
C ASP A 84 1.21 -1.05 19.23
N ILE A 85 0.37 -1.62 18.35
CA ILE A 85 0.85 -2.19 17.08
C ILE A 85 1.31 -1.08 16.13
N VAL A 86 0.53 -0.01 15.99
CA VAL A 86 0.84 1.12 15.09
C VAL A 86 2.13 1.82 15.49
N ASP A 87 2.31 2.09 16.78
CA ASP A 87 3.51 2.73 17.32
C ASP A 87 4.77 1.91 17.00
N HIS A 88 4.69 0.58 17.06
CA HIS A 88 5.80 -0.32 16.68
C HIS A 88 6.04 -0.39 15.17
N CYS A 89 5.03 -0.11 14.34
CA CYS A 89 5.16 -0.09 12.88
C CYS A 89 5.74 1.21 12.33
N CYS A 90 5.64 2.31 13.08
CA CYS A 90 5.96 3.67 12.62
C CYS A 90 7.23 4.26 13.28
N PHE A 91 8.13 3.41 13.77
CA PHE A 91 9.40 3.78 14.39
C PHE A 91 10.45 4.26 13.38
#